data_AF-A0A0M4N6Z1-F1
#
_entry.id   AF-A0A0M4N6Z1-F1
#
_cell.length_a   1.000
_cell.length_b   1.000
_cell.length_c   1.000
_cell.angle_alpha   90.00
_cell.angle_beta   90.00
_cell.angle_gamma   90.00
#
_symmetry.space_group_name_H-M   'P 1'
#
loop_
_entity.id
_entity.type
_entity.pdbx_description
1 polymer ?
#
loop_
_entity_poly.entity_id
_entity_poly.type
_entity_poly.pdbx_seq_one_letter_code
_entity_poly.pdbx_strand_id
1 'polypeptide(L)' 'LISIMGRTVGALGNLIFVLCIIIFIFAVMGMQLFGKNYTDNVDRFMDKELPRWNFTDFMHSFMIVFRVLCGEWIQ' A
#
# COMPACT_ATOMS: atom_id res chain seq x y z
N LEU A 1 12.39 17.74 -20.62
CA LEU A 1 11.91 17.07 -19.39
C LEU A 1 11.56 15.60 -19.64
N ILE A 2 10.61 15.29 -20.53
CA ILE A 2 10.16 13.91 -20.85
C ILE A 2 11.32 12.98 -21.30
N SER A 3 12.24 13.48 -22.13
CA SER A 3 13.42 12.69 -22.56
C SER A 3 14.37 12.33 -21.41
N ILE A 4 14.47 13.18 -20.37
CA ILE A 4 15.30 12.94 -19.19
C ILE A 4 14.61 11.90 -18.30
N MET A 5 13.31 12.05 -18.06
CA MET A 5 12.50 11.08 -17.31
C MET A 5 12.59 9.68 -17.91
N GLY A 6 12.47 9.56 -19.24
CA GLY A 6 12.57 8.27 -19.93
C GLY A 6 13.96 7.61 -19.79
N ARG A 7 15.04 8.40 -19.86
CA ARG A 7 16.41 7.88 -19.66
C ARG A 7 16.63 7.40 -18.23
N THR A 8 16.13 8.12 -17.24
CA THR A 8 16.23 7.74 -15.83
C THR A 8 15.40 6.49 -15.52
N VAL A 9 14.17 6.39 -16.03
CA VAL A 9 13.32 5.19 -15.87
C VAL A 9 13.95 3.98 -16.56
N GLY A 10 14.56 4.15 -17.73
CA GLY A 10 15.30 3.08 -18.40
C GLY A 10 16.51 2.59 -17.59
N ALA A 11 17.27 3.49 -16.98
CA ALA A 11 18.40 3.15 -16.11
C ALA A 11 17.97 2.51 -14.78
N LEU A 12 16.81 2.89 -14.25
CA LEU A 12 16.26 2.38 -12.98
C LEU A 12 15.22 1.28 -13.15
N GLY A 13 15.00 0.78 -14.37
CA GLY A 13 13.88 -0.11 -14.69
C GLY A 13 13.81 -1.37 -13.81
N ASN A 14 14.96 -2.01 -13.58
CA ASN A 14 15.04 -3.18 -12.70
C ASN A 14 14.66 -2.84 -11.26
N LEU A 15 15.09 -1.70 -10.75
CA LEU A 15 14.77 -1.26 -9.39
C LEU A 15 13.28 -0.97 -9.23
N ILE A 16 12.69 -0.25 -10.20
CA ILE A 16 11.25 0.07 -10.20
C ILE A 16 10.43 -1.23 -10.28
N PHE A 17 10.84 -2.17 -11.12
CA PHE A 17 10.17 -3.46 -11.25
C PHE A 17 10.19 -4.27 -9.95
N VAL A 18 11.36 -4.39 -9.32
CA VAL A 18 11.51 -5.06 -8.02
C VAL A 18 10.67 -4.36 -6.95
N LEU A 19 10.68 -3.02 -6.91
CA LEU A 19 9.88 -2.25 -5.97
C LEU A 19 8.38 -2.51 -6.17
N CYS A 20 7.89 -2.53 -7.41
CA CYS A 20 6.50 -2.85 -7.72
C CYS A 20 6.10 -4.25 -7.22
N ILE A 21 6.97 -5.26 -7.40
CA ILE A 21 6.73 -6.62 -6.89
C ILE A 21 6.65 -6.62 -5.37
N ILE A 22 7.59 -5.95 -4.69
CA ILE A 22 7.62 -5.86 -3.23
C ILE A 22 6.32 -5.22 -2.70
N ILE A 23 5.89 -4.12 -3.30
CA ILE A 23 4.63 -3.44 -2.93
C ILE A 23 3.43 -4.37 -3.14
N PHE A 24 3.38 -5.07 -4.26
CA PHE A 24 2.30 -6.01 -4.57
C PHE A 24 2.21 -7.13 -3.53
N ILE A 25 3.34 -7.75 -3.21
CA ILE A 25 3.41 -8.83 -2.21
C ILE A 25 2.94 -8.31 -0.84
N PHE A 26 3.43 -7.16 -0.39
CA PHE A 26 3.01 -6.58 0.90
C PHE A 26 1.53 -6.20 0.95
N ALA A 27 0.98 -5.65 -0.14
CA ALA A 27 -0.45 -5.33 -0.21
C ALA A 27 -1.32 -6.59 -0.11
N VAL A 28 -0.94 -7.67 -0.81
CA VAL A 28 -1.66 -8.95 -0.77
C VAL A 28 -1.53 -9.64 0.58
N MET A 29 -0.32 -9.66 1.17
CA MET A 29 -0.11 -10.22 2.51
C MET A 29 -0.89 -9.44 3.57
N GLY A 30 -0.86 -8.10 3.51
CA GLY A 30 -1.57 -7.23 4.44
C GLY A 30 -3.08 -7.47 4.44
N MET A 31 -3.68 -7.62 3.26
CA MET A 31 -5.10 -7.96 3.15
C MET A 31 -5.42 -9.34 3.77
N GLN A 32 -4.61 -10.36 3.47
CA GLN A 32 -4.88 -11.71 3.96
C GLN A 32 -4.71 -11.82 5.48
N LEU A 33 -3.74 -11.12 6.06
CA LEU A 33 -3.45 -11.13 7.50
C LEU A 33 -4.38 -10.22 8.30
N PHE A 34 -4.63 -9.01 7.81
CA PHE A 34 -5.29 -7.95 8.58
C PHE A 34 -6.70 -7.61 8.09
N GLY A 35 -7.07 -7.93 6.85
CA GLY A 35 -8.35 -7.52 6.26
C GLY A 35 -9.56 -7.99 7.06
N LYS A 36 -9.57 -9.24 7.53
CA LYS A 36 -10.65 -9.76 8.39
C LYS A 36 -10.74 -9.05 9.74
N ASN A 37 -9.59 -8.73 10.35
CA ASN A 37 -9.57 -8.02 11.63
C ASN A 37 -10.19 -6.62 11.54
N TYR A 38 -10.03 -5.92 10.41
CA TYR A 38 -10.66 -4.62 10.19
C TYR A 38 -12.19 -4.71 10.11
N THR A 39 -12.73 -5.76 9.49
CA THR A 39 -14.17 -5.97 9.36
C THR A 39 -14.79 -6.51 10.66
N ASP A 40 -14.16 -7.48 11.30
CA ASP A 40 -14.69 -8.17 12.49
C ASP A 40 -14.66 -7.30 13.76
N ASN A 41 -13.78 -6.29 13.81
CA ASN A 41 -13.63 -5.39 14.95
C ASN A 41 -14.00 -3.94 14.61
N VAL A 42 -14.91 -3.74 13.65
CA VAL A 42 -15.31 -2.39 13.21
C VAL A 42 -15.86 -1.54 14.37
N ASP A 43 -16.48 -2.17 15.37
CA ASP A 43 -17.00 -1.53 16.58
C ASP A 43 -15.93 -0.87 17.47
N ARG A 44 -14.65 -1.20 17.27
CA ARG A 44 -13.55 -0.56 18.01
C ARG A 44 -13.18 0.82 17.45
N PHE A 45 -13.66 1.16 16.26
CA PHE A 45 -13.44 2.48 15.67
C PHE A 45 -14.46 3.49 16.20
N MET A 46 -14.04 4.76 16.30
CA MET A 46 -14.81 5.85 16.92
C MET A 46 -16.20 6.03 16.30
N ASP A 47 -16.30 5.91 14.98
CA ASP A 47 -17.55 6.06 14.22
C ASP A 47 -18.22 4.70 13.90
N LYS A 48 -17.65 3.58 14.39
CA LYS A 48 -18.04 2.20 14.02
C LYS A 48 -18.06 1.94 12.51
N GLU A 49 -17.27 2.70 11.78
CA GLU A 49 -17.08 2.57 10.34
C GLU A 49 -15.62 2.22 10.03
N LEU A 50 -15.39 1.67 8.82
CA LEU A 50 -14.06 1.35 8.38
C LEU A 50 -13.23 2.63 8.16
N PRO A 51 -12.00 2.70 8.70
CA PRO A 51 -11.14 3.85 8.48
C PRO A 51 -10.77 3.96 7.00
N ARG A 52 -10.56 5.20 6.53
CA ARG A 52 -10.14 5.49 5.14
C ARG A 52 -8.87 4.73 4.71
N TRP A 53 -7.99 4.48 5.68
CA TRP A 53 -6.79 3.66 5.51
C TRP A 53 -7.04 2.30 6.17
N ASN A 54 -7.40 1.30 5.37
CA ASN A 54 -7.60 -0.07 5.85
C ASN A 54 -6.94 -1.12 4.93
N PHE A 55 -6.91 -2.37 5.39
CA PHE A 55 -6.44 -3.52 4.63
C PHE A 55 -7.58 -4.42 4.10
N THR A 56 -8.79 -3.91 3.90
CA THR A 56 -9.93 -4.75 3.46
C THR A 56 -9.86 -5.10 1.99
N ASP A 57 -9.47 -4.14 1.15
CA ASP A 57 -9.37 -4.30 -0.29
C ASP A 57 -7.95 -4.07 -0.80
N PHE A 58 -7.69 -4.54 -2.03
CA PHE A 58 -6.34 -4.51 -2.60
C PHE A 58 -5.86 -3.08 -2.82
N MET A 59 -6.73 -2.20 -3.35
CA MET A 59 -6.37 -0.79 -3.58
C MET A 59 -6.12 -0.05 -2.26
N HIS A 60 -6.95 -0.26 -1.23
CA HIS A 60 -6.73 0.35 0.09
C HIS A 60 -5.41 -0.14 0.71
N SER A 61 -5.16 -1.45 0.67
CA SER A 61 -3.91 -2.07 1.13
C SER A 61 -2.69 -1.54 0.37
N PHE A 62 -2.79 -1.39 -0.95
CA PHE A 62 -1.73 -0.84 -1.79
C PHE A 62 -1.40 0.60 -1.41
N MET A 63 -2.42 1.45 -1.20
CA MET A 63 -2.20 2.83 -0.80
C MET A 63 -1.59 2.96 0.60
N ILE A 64 -1.93 2.06 1.54
CA ILE A 64 -1.25 2.02 2.86
C ILE A 64 0.22 1.66 2.70
N VAL A 65 0.55 0.59 1.95
CA VAL A 65 1.95 0.19 1.75
C VAL A 65 2.74 1.31 1.08
N PHE A 66 2.14 1.98 0.09
CA PHE A 66 2.73 3.16 -0.53
C PHE A 66 2.95 4.30 0.48
N ARG A 67 1.97 4.58 1.34
CA ARG A 67 2.05 5.60 2.39
C ARG A 67 3.17 5.30 3.39
N VAL A 68 3.33 4.04 3.81
CA VAL A 68 4.43 3.59 4.68
C VAL A 68 5.79 3.80 4.00
N LEU A 69 5.89 3.52 2.69
CA LEU A 69 7.12 3.77 1.92
C LEU A 69 7.46 5.26 1.80
N CYS A 70 6.46 6.14 1.83
CA CYS A 70 6.66 7.59 1.93
C CYS A 70 7.08 8.08 3.33
N GLY A 71 7.17 7.18 4.33
CA GLY A 71 7.61 7.48 5.69
C GLY A 71 6.47 7.69 6.71
N GLU A 72 5.21 7.54 6.28
CA GLU A 72 4.01 7.81 7.09
C GLU A 72 3.46 6.52 7.72
N TRP A 73 4.19 5.93 8.69
CA TRP A 73 3.90 4.58 9.22
C TRP A 73 3.22 4.52 10.60
N ILE A 74 3.18 5.62 11.37
CA ILE A 74 2.76 5.63 12.79
C ILE A 74 1.37 6.26 13.06
N GLN A 75 0.57 6.53 12.03
CA GLN A 75 -0.72 7.24 12.16
C GLN A 75 -1.91 6.30 11.98
#